data_AF-A0AAV2TF10-F1
#
_entry.id   AF-A0AAV2TF10-F1
#
_cell.length_a   1.000
_cell.length_b   1.000
_cell.length_c   1.000
_cell.angle_alpha   90.00
_cell.angle_beta   90.00
_cell.angle_gamma   90.00
#
_symmetry.space_group_name_H-M   'P 1'
#
loop_
_entity.id
_entity.type
_entity.pdbx_description
1 polymer ?
#
loop_
_entity_poly.entity_id
_entity_poly.type
_entity_poly.pdbx_seq_one_letter_code
_entity_poly.pdbx_strand_id
1 'polypeptide(L)'
;MALTKHEQDILLKELGPHVDTPEHILKTGLAAYHALFTAYPQYISHFSRLEGHTIDNVMQSDGIEHYARTLVEAIAHMLKEASNDAEIKKVAAQYGKDHTTRKVTKDEFMTGEPIFTKFFQSLVKDAEGKTAVEKFLKHIFPMMAAEI
;
A
#
# COMPACT_ATOMS: atom_id res chain seq x y z
N MET A 1 4.06 2.85 -18.69
CA MET A 1 4.18 1.51 -18.09
C MET A 1 4.78 1.57 -16.71
N ALA A 2 4.04 1.03 -15.74
CA ALA A 2 4.45 0.99 -14.33
C ALA A 2 5.62 0.02 -14.14
N LEU A 3 5.48 -1.21 -14.67
CA LEU A 3 6.52 -2.24 -14.66
C LEU A 3 6.56 -2.99 -16.00
N THR A 4 7.73 -3.45 -16.41
CA THR A 4 7.87 -4.49 -17.43
C THR A 4 7.29 -5.81 -16.90
N LYS A 5 7.00 -6.75 -17.80
CA LYS A 5 6.53 -8.08 -17.39
C LYS A 5 7.54 -8.80 -16.48
N HIS A 6 8.83 -8.67 -16.78
CA HIS A 6 9.93 -9.22 -15.97
C HIS A 6 9.95 -8.63 -14.55
N GLU A 7 9.90 -7.30 -14.42
CA GLU A 7 9.86 -6.65 -13.09
C GLU A 7 8.60 -7.03 -12.31
N GLN A 8 7.45 -7.12 -12.98
CA GLN A 8 6.20 -7.58 -12.38
C GLN A 8 6.34 -9.01 -11.85
N ASP A 9 6.89 -9.94 -12.64
CA ASP A 9 7.03 -11.34 -12.25
C ASP A 9 8.03 -11.53 -11.09
N ILE A 10 9.09 -10.72 -11.03
CA ILE A 10 9.99 -10.66 -9.88
C ILE A 10 9.23 -10.26 -8.62
N LEU A 11 8.49 -9.14 -8.66
CA LEU A 11 7.76 -8.68 -7.48
C LEU A 11 6.69 -9.66 -7.05
N LEU A 12 5.95 -10.27 -7.97
CA LEU A 12 4.96 -11.30 -7.66
C LEU A 12 5.61 -12.53 -7.01
N LYS A 13 6.81 -12.93 -7.47
CA LYS A 13 7.56 -14.06 -6.88
C LYS A 13 8.05 -13.74 -5.47
N GLU A 14 8.56 -12.54 -5.24
CA GLU A 14 9.17 -12.18 -3.95
C GLU A 14 8.15 -11.75 -2.90
N LEU A 15 7.11 -11.02 -3.30
CA LEU A 15 6.02 -10.62 -2.41
C LEU A 15 4.97 -11.73 -2.24
N GLY A 16 4.90 -12.70 -3.16
CA GLY A 16 3.95 -13.82 -3.13
C GLY A 16 3.84 -14.51 -1.77
N PRO A 17 4.95 -14.95 -1.14
CA PRO A 17 4.94 -15.57 0.19
C PRO A 17 4.42 -14.67 1.33
N HIS A 18 4.28 -13.37 1.10
CA HIS A 18 3.74 -12.40 2.06
C HIS A 18 2.24 -12.13 1.85
N VAL A 19 1.63 -12.66 0.78
CA VAL A 19 0.24 -12.37 0.38
C VAL A 19 -0.52 -13.60 -0.14
N ASP A 20 0.01 -14.80 0.04
CA ASP A 20 -0.55 -16.08 -0.42
C ASP A 20 -1.69 -16.61 0.47
N THR A 21 -1.78 -16.15 1.72
CA THR A 21 -2.84 -16.53 2.66
C THR A 21 -3.47 -15.30 3.33
N PRO A 22 -4.71 -15.40 3.84
CA PRO A 22 -5.34 -14.31 4.60
C PRO A 22 -4.52 -13.85 5.81
N GLU A 23 -3.82 -14.77 6.47
CA GLU A 23 -2.96 -14.47 7.62
C GLU A 23 -1.72 -13.67 7.18
N HIS A 24 -1.06 -14.07 6.10
CA HIS A 24 0.10 -13.34 5.59
C HIS A 24 -0.28 -11.95 5.06
N ILE A 25 -1.42 -11.84 4.37
CA ILE A 25 -2.00 -10.55 3.94
C ILE A 25 -2.19 -9.63 5.16
N LEU A 26 -2.85 -10.14 6.21
CA LEU A 26 -3.09 -9.40 7.44
C LEU A 26 -1.77 -8.93 8.07
N LYS A 27 -0.81 -9.85 8.27
CA LYS A 27 0.50 -9.55 8.87
C LYS A 27 1.25 -8.48 8.08
N THR A 28 1.25 -8.56 6.76
CA THR A 28 1.89 -7.58 5.87
C THR A 28 1.24 -6.20 6.01
N GLY A 29 -0.10 -6.15 6.02
CA GLY A 29 -0.84 -4.91 6.16
C GLY A 29 -0.65 -4.25 7.52
N LEU A 30 -0.66 -5.03 8.60
CA LEU A 30 -0.38 -4.54 9.95
C LEU A 30 1.01 -3.92 10.03
N ALA A 31 2.03 -4.56 9.45
CA ALA A 31 3.39 -4.02 9.43
C ALA A 31 3.49 -2.72 8.60
N ALA A 32 2.76 -2.62 7.47
CA ALA A 32 2.70 -1.40 6.68
C ALA A 32 2.04 -0.24 7.45
N TYR A 33 0.90 -0.49 8.11
CA TYR A 33 0.24 0.53 8.94
C TYR A 33 1.06 0.92 10.17
N HIS A 34 1.75 -0.03 10.79
CA HIS A 34 2.67 0.28 11.88
C HIS A 34 3.77 1.25 11.42
N ALA A 35 4.34 1.03 10.23
CA ALA A 35 5.31 1.96 9.64
C ALA A 35 4.70 3.34 9.38
N LEU A 36 3.48 3.40 8.83
CA LEU A 36 2.77 4.65 8.56
C LEU A 36 2.45 5.44 9.84
N PHE A 37 1.84 4.79 10.83
CA PHE A 37 1.43 5.45 12.07
C PHE A 37 2.59 5.75 13.01
N THR A 38 3.72 5.06 12.89
CA THR A 38 4.94 5.47 13.58
C THR A 38 5.48 6.79 13.02
N ALA A 39 5.43 6.97 11.69
CA ALA A 39 5.88 8.20 11.05
C ALA A 39 4.88 9.36 11.21
N TYR A 40 3.58 9.05 11.14
CA TYR A 40 2.48 10.02 11.21
C TYR A 40 1.35 9.51 12.12
N PRO A 41 1.53 9.56 13.46
CA PRO A 41 0.53 9.09 14.41
C PRO A 41 -0.83 9.77 14.25
N GLN A 42 -0.86 11.02 13.81
CA GLN A 42 -2.09 11.78 13.58
C GLN A 42 -3.00 11.14 12.52
N TYR A 43 -2.45 10.35 11.59
CA TYR A 43 -3.23 9.68 10.55
C TYR A 43 -4.17 8.60 11.09
N ILE A 44 -3.95 8.07 12.30
CA ILE A 44 -4.84 7.08 12.92
C ILE A 44 -6.29 7.60 12.95
N SER A 45 -6.49 8.86 13.33
CA SER A 45 -7.80 9.52 13.42
C SER A 45 -8.54 9.71 12.08
N HIS A 46 -7.85 9.46 10.95
CA HIS A 46 -8.44 9.57 9.62
C HIS A 46 -9.30 8.36 9.27
N PHE A 47 -9.03 7.23 9.94
CA PHE A 47 -9.71 5.97 9.74
C PHE A 47 -10.85 5.82 10.74
N SER A 48 -12.09 5.71 10.25
CA SER A 48 -13.29 5.70 11.09
C SER A 48 -13.31 4.57 12.12
N ARG A 49 -12.77 3.39 11.79
CA ARG A 49 -12.70 2.26 12.74
C ARG A 49 -11.55 2.35 13.74
N LEU A 50 -10.70 3.38 13.64
CA LEU A 50 -9.56 3.61 14.53
C LEU A 50 -9.77 4.87 15.40
N GLU A 51 -10.96 5.45 15.39
CA GLU A 51 -11.26 6.63 16.19
C GLU A 51 -11.09 6.34 17.69
N GLY A 52 -10.39 7.21 18.40
CA GLY A 52 -10.04 7.02 19.81
C GLY A 52 -8.80 6.15 20.08
N HIS A 53 -8.23 5.51 19.06
CA HIS A 53 -6.96 4.79 19.19
C HIS A 53 -5.74 5.72 19.10
N THR A 54 -4.64 5.28 19.71
CA THR A 54 -3.31 5.92 19.66
C THR A 54 -2.29 4.93 19.12
N ILE A 55 -1.06 5.38 18.86
CA ILE A 55 0.02 4.49 18.39
C ILE A 55 0.28 3.33 19.38
N ASP A 56 0.03 3.54 20.68
CA ASP A 56 0.26 2.54 21.72
C ASP A 56 -0.72 1.37 21.66
N ASN A 57 -1.93 1.58 21.10
CA ASN A 57 -3.01 0.59 21.13
C ASN A 57 -3.66 0.28 19.77
N VAL A 58 -3.35 1.04 18.70
CA VAL A 58 -4.00 0.90 17.39
C VAL A 58 -3.72 -0.47 16.77
N MET A 59 -2.53 -1.02 16.99
CA MET A 59 -2.10 -2.28 16.40
C MET A 59 -2.77 -3.52 17.02
N GLN A 60 -3.50 -3.35 18.12
CA GLN A 60 -4.27 -4.39 18.80
C GLN A 60 -5.78 -4.26 18.53
N SER A 61 -6.20 -3.33 17.66
CA SER A 61 -7.62 -3.08 17.37
C SER A 61 -8.15 -3.96 16.23
N ASP A 62 -9.41 -4.41 16.34
CA ASP A 62 -10.08 -5.12 15.23
C ASP A 62 -10.22 -4.23 13.98
N GLY A 63 -10.30 -2.91 14.18
CA GLY A 63 -10.36 -1.93 13.11
C GLY A 63 -9.13 -1.97 12.21
N ILE A 64 -7.93 -2.16 12.76
CA ILE A 64 -6.70 -2.17 11.96
C ILE A 64 -6.59 -3.43 11.11
N GLU A 65 -7.16 -4.55 11.56
CA GLU A 65 -7.16 -5.78 10.77
C GLU A 65 -7.93 -5.64 9.46
N HIS A 66 -9.06 -4.93 9.50
CA HIS A 66 -9.84 -4.65 8.30
C HIS A 66 -9.02 -3.86 7.28
N TYR A 67 -8.40 -2.76 7.72
CA TYR A 67 -7.62 -1.90 6.83
C TYR A 67 -6.34 -2.56 6.35
N ALA A 68 -5.68 -3.37 7.19
CA ALA A 68 -4.50 -4.14 6.82
C ALA A 68 -4.79 -5.07 5.62
N ARG A 69 -5.94 -5.75 5.63
CA ARG A 69 -6.35 -6.61 4.52
C ARG A 69 -6.61 -5.81 3.25
N THR A 70 -7.46 -4.78 3.34
CA THR A 70 -7.86 -4.00 2.15
C THR A 70 -6.68 -3.29 1.49
N LEU A 71 -5.73 -2.77 2.28
CA LEU A 71 -4.51 -2.14 1.76
C LEU A 71 -3.68 -3.13 0.93
N VAL A 72 -3.39 -4.31 1.48
CA VAL A 72 -2.52 -5.29 0.82
C VAL A 72 -3.20 -5.90 -0.40
N GLU A 73 -4.51 -6.17 -0.32
CA GLU A 73 -5.29 -6.64 -1.47
C GLU A 73 -5.30 -5.62 -2.60
N ALA A 74 -5.45 -4.31 -2.31
CA ALA A 74 -5.40 -3.25 -3.31
C ALA A 74 -4.03 -3.14 -3.98
N ILE A 75 -2.95 -3.19 -3.20
CA ILE A 75 -1.57 -3.16 -3.72
C ILE A 75 -1.30 -4.41 -4.57
N ALA A 76 -1.74 -5.59 -4.13
CA ALA A 76 -1.58 -6.83 -4.87
C ALA A 76 -2.39 -6.82 -6.19
N HIS A 77 -3.60 -6.25 -6.20
CA HIS A 77 -4.40 -6.08 -7.40
C HIS A 77 -3.70 -5.15 -8.40
N MET A 78 -3.23 -3.98 -7.96
CA MET A 78 -2.43 -3.08 -8.80
C MET A 78 -1.16 -3.76 -9.32
N LEU A 79 -0.48 -4.56 -8.49
CA LEU A 79 0.74 -5.28 -8.91
C LEU A 79 0.44 -6.29 -10.02
N LYS A 80 -0.69 -7.00 -9.96
CA LYS A 80 -1.12 -7.97 -10.99
C LYS A 80 -1.43 -7.29 -12.34
N GLU A 81 -1.81 -6.02 -12.33
CA GLU A 81 -2.08 -5.22 -13.54
C GLU A 81 -0.91 -4.30 -13.94
N ALA A 82 0.21 -4.29 -13.22
CA ALA A 82 1.29 -3.31 -13.38
C ALA A 82 1.99 -3.32 -14.76
N SER A 83 1.89 -4.42 -15.53
CA SER A 83 2.40 -4.51 -16.90
C SER A 83 1.37 -4.13 -17.98
N ASN A 84 0.14 -3.77 -17.58
CA ASN A 84 -0.95 -3.35 -18.46
C ASN A 84 -1.32 -1.88 -18.20
N ASP A 85 -0.80 -0.97 -19.01
CA ASP A 85 -0.94 0.49 -18.84
C ASP A 85 -2.38 0.98 -18.77
N ALA A 86 -3.29 0.38 -19.54
CA ALA A 86 -4.69 0.79 -19.54
C ALA A 86 -5.39 0.33 -18.25
N GLU A 87 -5.07 -0.88 -17.78
CA GLU A 87 -5.74 -1.46 -16.63
C GLU A 87 -5.20 -0.90 -15.31
N ILE A 88 -3.88 -0.76 -15.17
CA ILE A 88 -3.29 -0.12 -13.97
C ILE A 88 -3.83 1.30 -13.76
N LYS A 89 -4.10 2.05 -14.84
CA LYS A 89 -4.74 3.38 -14.77
C LYS A 89 -6.14 3.32 -14.18
N LYS A 90 -6.98 2.39 -14.63
CA LYS A 90 -8.34 2.23 -14.11
C LYS A 90 -8.33 1.80 -12.65
N VAL A 91 -7.51 0.80 -12.32
CA VAL A 91 -7.43 0.24 -10.97
C VAL A 91 -6.88 1.28 -9.99
N ALA A 92 -5.81 2.01 -10.35
CA ALA A 92 -5.30 3.09 -9.53
C ALA A 92 -6.31 4.23 -9.37
N ALA A 93 -7.04 4.61 -10.44
CA ALA A 93 -8.08 5.63 -10.31
C ALA A 93 -9.22 5.19 -9.38
N GLN A 94 -9.59 3.91 -9.40
CA GLN A 94 -10.58 3.36 -8.47
C GLN A 94 -10.11 3.49 -7.01
N TYR A 95 -8.88 3.07 -6.71
CA TYR A 95 -8.34 3.20 -5.35
C TYR A 95 -8.08 4.66 -4.95
N GLY A 96 -7.76 5.56 -5.88
CA GLY A 96 -7.73 6.99 -5.62
C GLY A 96 -9.09 7.53 -5.16
N LYS A 97 -10.17 7.13 -5.84
CA LYS A 97 -11.56 7.54 -5.49
C LYS A 97 -12.02 7.08 -4.12
N ASP A 98 -11.43 6.01 -3.60
CA ASP A 98 -11.73 5.55 -2.23
C ASP A 98 -11.28 6.57 -1.16
N HIS A 99 -10.42 7.54 -1.54
CA HIS A 99 -9.85 8.56 -0.68
C HIS A 99 -10.46 9.97 -0.86
N THR A 100 -11.12 10.27 -2.00
CA THR A 100 -11.66 11.62 -2.34
C THR A 100 -12.59 12.23 -1.27
N THR A 101 -13.38 11.40 -0.58
CA THR A 101 -14.32 11.86 0.45
C THR A 101 -13.88 11.48 1.86
N ARG A 102 -12.58 11.17 2.03
CA ARG A 102 -11.99 10.82 3.32
C ARG A 102 -11.29 12.03 3.93
N LYS A 103 -10.82 11.86 5.17
CA LYS A 103 -10.13 12.91 5.93
C LYS A 103 -8.70 13.19 5.44
N VAL A 104 -8.16 12.33 4.56
CA VAL A 104 -6.78 12.43 4.06
C VAL A 104 -6.71 13.41 2.90
N THR A 105 -5.78 14.35 2.96
CA THR A 105 -5.48 15.24 1.84
C THR A 105 -4.57 14.56 0.82
N LYS A 106 -4.50 15.12 -0.39
CA LYS A 106 -3.56 14.67 -1.42
C LYS A 106 -2.11 14.66 -0.94
N ASP A 107 -1.68 15.69 -0.23
CA ASP A 107 -0.31 15.81 0.26
C ASP A 107 -0.02 14.75 1.33
N GLU A 108 -0.94 14.55 2.26
CA GLU A 108 -0.85 13.49 3.27
C GLU A 108 -0.81 12.10 2.65
N PHE A 109 -1.65 11.83 1.64
CA PHE A 109 -1.61 10.57 0.89
C PHE A 109 -0.22 10.33 0.27
N MET A 110 0.37 11.36 -0.33
CA MET A 110 1.70 11.27 -0.94
C MET A 110 2.83 11.04 0.08
N THR A 111 2.65 11.40 1.35
CA THR A 111 3.64 11.05 2.39
C THR A 111 3.76 9.55 2.62
N GLY A 112 2.74 8.76 2.22
CA GLY A 112 2.75 7.30 2.29
C GLY A 112 3.71 6.65 1.29
N GLU A 113 4.02 7.30 0.16
CA GLU A 113 4.87 6.73 -0.90
C GLU A 113 6.25 6.30 -0.36
N PRO A 114 7.07 7.19 0.23
CA PRO A 114 8.39 6.79 0.70
C PRO A 114 8.34 5.79 1.86
N ILE A 115 7.27 5.81 2.67
CA ILE A 115 7.08 4.87 3.79
C ILE A 115 6.83 3.46 3.25
N PHE A 116 5.86 3.32 2.34
CA PHE A 116 5.53 2.03 1.75
C PHE A 116 6.65 1.53 0.84
N THR A 117 7.32 2.40 0.08
CA THR A 117 8.51 2.04 -0.69
C THR A 117 9.57 1.40 0.21
N LYS A 118 9.94 2.06 1.31
CA LYS A 118 10.92 1.50 2.25
C LYS A 118 10.45 0.19 2.88
N PHE A 119 9.17 0.11 3.24
CA PHE A 119 8.58 -1.09 3.82
C PHE A 119 8.64 -2.28 2.84
N PHE A 120 8.10 -2.14 1.63
CA PHE A 120 8.08 -3.23 0.65
C PHE A 120 9.48 -3.58 0.15
N GLN A 121 10.41 -2.61 0.08
CA GLN A 121 11.83 -2.88 -0.19
C GLN A 121 12.49 -3.78 0.87
N SER A 122 11.98 -3.78 2.11
CA SER A 122 12.48 -4.66 3.18
C SER A 122 11.97 -6.11 3.07
N LEU A 123 10.91 -6.34 2.29
CA LEU A 123 10.31 -7.67 2.07
C LEU A 123 10.93 -8.41 0.88
N VAL A 124 11.51 -7.67 -0.07
CA VAL A 124 12.16 -8.20 -1.27
C VAL A 124 13.66 -8.45 -1.02
N LYS A 125 14.22 -9.45 -1.71
CA LYS A 125 15.53 -10.04 -1.38
C LYS A 125 16.69 -9.30 -2.01
N ASP A 126 16.56 -8.95 -3.28
CA ASP A 126 17.66 -8.41 -4.08
C ASP A 126 17.47 -6.95 -4.51
N ALA A 127 18.51 -6.37 -5.12
CA ALA A 127 18.50 -4.98 -5.56
C ALA A 127 17.52 -4.74 -6.73
N GLU A 128 17.25 -5.76 -7.54
CA GLU A 128 16.33 -5.67 -8.67
C GLU A 128 14.89 -5.56 -8.17
N GLY A 129 14.49 -6.41 -7.23
CA GLY A 129 13.21 -6.32 -6.53
C GLY A 129 13.03 -4.99 -5.82
N LYS A 130 14.06 -4.48 -5.13
CA LYS A 130 13.97 -3.17 -4.45
C LYS A 130 13.76 -2.01 -5.43
N THR A 131 14.44 -2.06 -6.57
CA THR A 131 14.29 -1.07 -7.64
C THR A 131 12.89 -1.15 -8.26
N ALA A 132 12.38 -2.37 -8.49
CA ALA A 132 11.04 -2.59 -9.00
C ALA A 132 9.94 -2.11 -8.05
N VAL A 133 10.08 -2.33 -6.73
CA VAL A 133 9.15 -1.79 -5.70
C VAL A 133 9.07 -0.27 -5.81
N GLU A 134 10.20 0.40 -5.79
CA GLU A 134 10.26 1.86 -5.84
C GLU A 134 9.67 2.40 -7.15
N LYS A 135 10.03 1.79 -8.28
CA LYS A 135 9.46 2.14 -9.59
C LYS A 135 7.93 1.98 -9.60
N PHE A 136 7.43 0.87 -9.10
CA PHE A 136 5.99 0.58 -9.04
C PHE A 136 5.24 1.60 -8.19
N LEU A 137 5.68 1.81 -6.95
CA LEU A 137 4.99 2.69 -6.01
C LEU A 137 5.06 4.16 -6.44
N LYS A 138 6.23 4.65 -6.91
CA LYS A 138 6.36 5.99 -7.49
C LYS A 138 5.50 6.19 -8.73
N HIS A 139 5.11 5.11 -9.43
CA HIS A 139 4.20 5.20 -10.56
C HIS A 139 2.74 5.30 -10.11
N ILE A 140 2.28 4.42 -9.22
CA ILE A 140 0.85 4.32 -8.86
C ILE A 140 0.40 5.39 -7.86
N PHE A 141 1.28 5.87 -6.98
CA PHE A 141 0.91 6.88 -5.98
C PHE A 141 0.41 8.18 -6.61
N PRO A 142 1.13 8.79 -7.58
CA PRO A 142 0.62 9.97 -8.28
C PRO A 142 -0.67 9.71 -9.05
N MET A 143 -0.89 8.49 -9.55
CA MET A 143 -2.11 8.11 -10.26
C MET A 143 -3.33 8.07 -9.33
N MET A 144 -3.18 7.47 -8.14
CA MET A 144 -4.22 7.50 -7.11
C MET A 144 -4.47 8.92 -6.59
N ALA A 145 -3.39 9.66 -6.29
CA ALA A 145 -3.44 11.01 -5.75
C ALA A 145 -4.03 12.06 -6.72
N ALA A 146 -4.17 11.73 -8.01
CA ALA A 146 -4.86 12.59 -8.97
C ALA A 146 -6.39 12.62 -8.77
N GLU A 147 -6.95 11.63 -8.08
CA GLU A 147 -8.39 11.50 -7.81
C GLU A 147 -8.80 11.99 -6.41
N ILE A 148 -7.84 12.41 -5.58
CA ILE A 148 -8.04 12.88 -4.19
C ILE A 148 -8.33 14.37 -4.16
#